data_AF-A0A524L2E3-F1
#
_entry.id   AF-A0A524L2E3-F1
#
_cell.length_a   1.000
_cell.length_b   1.000
_cell.length_c   1.000
_cell.angle_alpha   90.00
_cell.angle_beta   90.00
_cell.angle_gamma   90.00
#
_symmetry.space_group_name_H-M   'P 1'
#
loop_
_entity.id
_entity.type
_entity.pdbx_description
1 polymer ?
#
loop_
_entity_poly.entity_id
_entity_poly.type
_entity_poly.pdbx_seq_one_letter_code
_entity_poly.pdbx_strand_id
1 'polypeptide(L)'
;MKTFRILFPGLLAAQVIATIQVYISNVDLSQALDAIKGAGYLPVPNQHIASGLRDLGPAFFGGMFLTLSVGVGIALLTLLSVWVWDRILVRNRLLFVPFLMIWIGGLMKVNGQGISPAATAYLLVIPPIVFAAAMIWMPPQRGKKELSGEVASTVPLVLLAVLWASQMGGSMFLDIRDNLLLSNTVGTRINDLYYTYTLY
;
A
#
# COMPACT_ATOMS: atom_id res chain seq x y z
N MET A 1 -1.27 16.41 -12.76
CA MET A 1 -2.67 15.95 -12.58
C MET A 1 -3.00 14.60 -13.25
N LYS A 2 -2.41 14.24 -14.41
CA LYS A 2 -2.73 12.97 -15.09
C LYS A 2 -2.31 11.72 -14.30
N THR A 3 -1.14 11.74 -13.65
CA THR A 3 -0.61 10.62 -12.87
C THR A 3 -1.48 10.24 -11.67
N PHE A 4 -2.03 11.24 -10.97
CA PHE A 4 -2.92 11.01 -9.84
C PHE A 4 -4.20 10.26 -10.27
N ARG A 5 -4.75 10.58 -11.45
CA ARG A 5 -5.92 9.87 -11.99
C ARG A 5 -5.62 8.38 -12.20
N ILE A 6 -4.41 8.05 -12.67
CA ILE A 6 -3.98 6.66 -12.89
C ILE A 6 -3.82 5.89 -11.57
N LEU A 7 -3.27 6.53 -10.54
CA LEU A 7 -3.02 5.89 -9.24
C LEU A 7 -4.30 5.75 -8.40
N PHE A 8 -5.23 6.71 -8.51
CA PHE A 8 -6.45 6.75 -7.70
C PHE A 8 -7.26 5.44 -7.67
N PRO A 9 -7.60 4.79 -8.81
CA PRO A 9 -8.35 3.54 -8.77
C PRO A 9 -7.56 2.39 -8.11
N GLY A 10 -6.24 2.36 -8.28
CA GLY A 10 -5.38 1.39 -7.60
C GLY A 10 -5.34 1.60 -6.08
N LEU A 11 -5.30 2.86 -5.63
CA LEU A 11 -5.34 3.21 -4.22
C LEU A 11 -6.71 2.93 -3.58
N LEU A 12 -7.81 3.14 -4.32
CA LEU A 12 -9.14 2.74 -3.86
C LEU A 12 -9.23 1.22 -3.67
N ALA A 13 -8.73 0.44 -4.64
CA ALA A 13 -8.68 -1.02 -4.52
C ALA A 13 -7.81 -1.46 -3.33
N ALA A 14 -6.65 -0.82 -3.15
CA ALA A 14 -5.78 -1.05 -2.00
C ALA A 14 -6.49 -0.74 -0.67
N GLN A 15 -7.27 0.34 -0.58
CA GLN A 15 -8.02 0.69 0.63
C GLN A 15 -9.09 -0.33 0.98
N VAL A 16 -9.80 -0.86 -0.02
CA VAL A 16 -10.78 -1.92 0.20
C VAL A 16 -10.10 -3.18 0.73
N ILE A 17 -9.02 -3.62 0.07
CA ILE A 17 -8.25 -4.81 0.49
C ILE A 17 -7.69 -4.61 1.91
N ALA A 18 -7.11 -3.44 2.19
CA ALA A 18 -6.54 -3.10 3.48
C ALA A 18 -7.59 -3.12 4.60
N THR A 19 -8.75 -2.51 4.36
CA THR A 19 -9.84 -2.47 5.34
C THR A 19 -10.32 -3.88 5.65
N ILE A 20 -10.51 -4.73 4.64
CA ILE A 20 -10.91 -6.12 4.82
C ILE A 20 -9.84 -6.90 5.59
N GLN A 21 -8.56 -6.73 5.23
CA GLN A 21 -7.46 -7.40 5.92
C GLN A 21 -7.42 -7.02 7.41
N VAL A 22 -7.46 -5.72 7.73
CA VAL A 22 -7.42 -5.27 9.12
C VAL A 22 -8.66 -5.73 9.87
N TYR A 23 -9.84 -5.71 9.24
CA TYR A 23 -11.07 -6.21 9.86
C TYR A 23 -10.97 -7.69 10.24
N ILE A 24 -10.50 -8.55 9.32
CA ILE A 24 -10.32 -9.98 9.60
C ILE A 24 -9.32 -10.17 10.74
N SER A 25 -8.17 -9.49 10.69
CA SER A 25 -7.18 -9.55 11.76
C SER A 25 -7.74 -9.12 13.12
N ASN A 26 -8.58 -8.09 13.15
CA ASN A 26 -9.19 -7.62 14.40
C ASN A 26 -10.23 -8.62 14.94
N VAL A 27 -10.99 -9.28 14.06
CA VAL A 27 -11.94 -10.33 14.44
C VAL A 27 -11.20 -11.54 15.02
N ASP A 28 -10.10 -11.95 14.40
CA ASP A 28 -9.28 -13.06 14.89
C ASP A 28 -8.64 -12.71 16.24
N LEU A 29 -8.15 -11.48 16.41
CA LEU A 29 -7.63 -10.99 17.68
C LEU A 29 -8.71 -10.98 18.77
N SER A 30 -9.93 -10.51 18.45
CA SER A 30 -11.06 -10.55 19.38
C SER A 30 -11.38 -11.97 19.84
N GLN A 31 -11.36 -12.96 18.95
CA GLN A 31 -11.59 -14.36 19.31
C GLN A 31 -10.49 -14.92 20.22
N ALA A 32 -9.23 -14.57 19.96
CA ALA A 32 -8.11 -14.97 20.81
C ALA A 32 -8.22 -14.39 22.22
N LEU A 33 -8.64 -13.12 22.35
CA LEU A 33 -8.85 -12.47 23.65
C LEU A 33 -10.00 -13.13 24.43
N ASP A 34 -11.08 -13.51 23.75
CA ASP A 34 -12.19 -14.24 24.37
C ASP A 34 -11.76 -15.61 24.90
N ALA A 35 -10.89 -16.33 24.17
CA ALA A 35 -10.34 -17.62 24.60
C ALA A 35 -9.43 -17.47 25.84
N ILE A 36 -8.58 -16.45 25.87
CA ILE A 36 -7.69 -16.14 27.01
C ILE A 36 -8.51 -15.80 28.26
N LYS A 37 -9.55 -14.97 28.09
CA LYS A 37 -10.49 -14.62 29.16
C LYS A 37 -11.23 -15.86 29.66
N GLY A 38 -11.66 -16.74 28.77
CA GLY A 38 -12.31 -18.01 29.10
C GLY A 38 -11.42 -18.96 29.90
N ALA A 39 -10.10 -18.90 29.71
CA ALA A 39 -9.11 -19.65 30.48
C ALA A 39 -8.77 -19.01 31.85
N GLY A 40 -9.43 -17.90 32.23
CA GLY A 40 -9.23 -17.22 33.51
C GLY A 40 -8.03 -16.28 33.56
N TYR A 41 -7.37 -16.04 32.41
CA TYR A 41 -6.28 -15.08 32.30
C TYR A 41 -6.83 -13.68 31.99
N LEU A 42 -6.02 -12.65 32.30
CA LEU A 42 -6.34 -11.27 31.97
C LEU A 42 -5.91 -10.97 30.53
N PRO A 43 -6.85 -10.79 29.58
CA PRO A 43 -6.49 -10.38 28.22
C PRO A 43 -5.91 -8.95 28.24
N VAL A 44 -4.79 -8.77 27.54
CA VAL A 44 -4.27 -7.47 27.13
C VAL A 44 -4.37 -7.46 25.62
N PRO A 45 -5.19 -6.58 25.01
CA PRO A 45 -5.79 -5.34 25.55
C PRO A 45 -7.06 -5.57 26.39
N ASN A 46 -7.48 -4.55 27.18
CA ASN A 46 -8.64 -4.67 28.09
C ASN A 46 -9.99 -4.73 27.34
N GLN A 47 -11.06 -5.10 28.05
CA GLN A 47 -12.40 -5.30 27.45
C GLN A 47 -13.05 -4.03 26.86
N HIS A 48 -12.71 -2.84 27.34
CA HIS A 48 -13.21 -1.57 26.78
C HIS A 48 -12.61 -1.28 25.39
N ILE A 49 -11.39 -1.74 25.17
CA ILE A 49 -10.70 -1.65 23.88
C ILE A 49 -11.16 -2.79 22.95
N ALA A 50 -11.34 -3.99 23.52
CA ALA A 50 -11.70 -5.17 22.76
C ALA A 50 -13.05 -5.07 22.05
N SER A 51 -14.01 -4.30 22.60
CA SER A 51 -15.31 -4.09 21.95
C SER A 51 -15.22 -3.33 20.62
N GLY A 52 -14.21 -2.46 20.46
CA GLY A 52 -14.02 -1.67 19.23
C GLY A 52 -13.32 -2.42 18.09
N LEU A 53 -12.69 -3.58 18.37
CA LEU A 53 -11.98 -4.38 17.36
C LEU A 53 -12.90 -4.82 16.21
N ARG A 54 -14.18 -5.08 16.52
CA ARG A 54 -15.18 -5.53 15.54
C ARG A 54 -15.81 -4.38 14.74
N ASP A 55 -15.44 -3.14 15.02
CA ASP A 55 -15.96 -1.99 14.29
C ASP A 55 -15.21 -1.76 12.99
N LEU A 56 -15.93 -1.28 11.98
CA LEU A 56 -15.34 -0.95 10.67
C LEU A 56 -14.46 0.31 10.73
N GLY A 57 -14.63 1.18 11.73
CA GLY A 57 -13.85 2.40 11.90
C GLY A 57 -12.36 2.11 12.06
N PRO A 58 -11.94 1.38 13.12
CA PRO A 58 -10.55 0.97 13.31
C PRO A 58 -9.98 0.21 12.10
N ALA A 59 -10.78 -0.66 11.47
CA ALA A 59 -10.36 -1.38 10.27
C ALA A 59 -10.09 -0.44 9.08
N PHE A 60 -10.91 0.59 8.87
CA PHE A 60 -10.72 1.56 7.79
C PHE A 60 -9.50 2.46 8.03
N PHE A 61 -9.37 3.00 9.24
CA PHE A 61 -8.26 3.88 9.61
C PHE A 61 -6.92 3.13 9.67
N GLY A 62 -6.91 1.91 10.21
CA GLY A 62 -5.76 1.02 10.14
C GLY A 62 -5.44 0.60 8.71
N GLY A 63 -6.47 0.37 7.89
CA GLY A 63 -6.32 0.05 6.47
C GLY A 63 -5.63 1.17 5.68
N MET A 64 -5.87 2.45 6.03
CA MET A 64 -5.18 3.57 5.37
C MET A 64 -3.66 3.51 5.50
N PHE A 65 -3.13 3.00 6.61
CA PHE A 65 -1.69 2.84 6.77
C PHE A 65 -1.12 1.82 5.76
N LEU A 66 -1.79 0.68 5.57
CA LEU A 66 -1.39 -0.33 4.58
C LEU A 66 -1.57 0.17 3.14
N THR A 67 -2.62 0.95 2.89
CA THR A 67 -2.86 1.59 1.59
C THR A 67 -1.75 2.58 1.24
N LEU A 68 -1.39 3.46 2.18
CA LEU A 68 -0.38 4.49 1.97
C LEU A 68 1.06 3.95 1.96
N SER A 69 1.28 2.73 2.48
CA SER A 69 2.57 2.04 2.41
C SER A 69 2.59 1.04 1.25
N VAL A 70 2.08 -0.18 1.47
CA VAL A 70 2.11 -1.28 0.50
C VAL A 70 1.32 -0.94 -0.76
N GLY A 71 0.13 -0.36 -0.62
CA GLY A 71 -0.74 -0.01 -1.74
C GLY A 71 -0.10 1.01 -2.69
N VAL A 72 0.39 2.13 -2.15
CA VAL A 72 1.14 3.14 -2.90
C VAL A 72 2.39 2.55 -3.51
N GLY A 73 3.17 1.76 -2.76
CA GLY A 73 4.39 1.13 -3.26
C GLY A 73 4.14 0.28 -4.52
N ILE A 74 3.15 -0.61 -4.47
CA ILE A 74 2.79 -1.47 -5.61
C ILE A 74 2.25 -0.64 -6.79
N ALA A 75 1.40 0.35 -6.52
CA ALA A 75 0.83 1.21 -7.56
C ALA A 75 1.91 2.02 -8.28
N LEU A 76 2.88 2.58 -7.54
CA LEU A 76 4.00 3.33 -8.11
C LEU A 76 4.94 2.45 -8.93
N LEU A 77 5.28 1.25 -8.44
CA LEU A 77 6.11 0.29 -9.19
C LEU A 77 5.44 -0.16 -10.49
N THR A 78 4.13 -0.38 -10.44
CA THR A 78 3.34 -0.73 -11.63
C THR A 78 3.36 0.42 -12.64
N LEU A 79 3.09 1.64 -12.19
CA LEU A 79 3.11 2.82 -13.05
C LEU A 79 4.49 3.04 -13.66
N LEU A 80 5.57 2.89 -12.89
CA LEU A 80 6.95 2.98 -13.40
C LEU A 80 7.21 1.93 -14.47
N SER A 81 6.75 0.69 -14.25
CA SER A 81 6.90 -0.40 -15.21
C SER A 81 6.18 -0.09 -16.53
N VAL A 82 4.94 0.41 -16.45
CA VAL A 82 4.18 0.85 -17.63
C VAL A 82 4.86 2.02 -18.32
N TRP A 83 5.36 2.99 -17.56
CA TRP A 83 6.02 4.17 -18.11
C TRP A 83 7.31 3.82 -18.85
N VAL A 84 8.15 2.95 -18.27
CA VAL A 84 9.36 2.43 -18.93
C VAL A 84 8.97 1.67 -20.21
N TRP A 85 7.94 0.83 -20.13
CA TRP A 85 7.46 0.09 -21.28
C TRP A 85 6.91 0.98 -22.41
N ASP A 86 6.12 2.00 -22.08
CA ASP A 86 5.55 2.92 -23.06
C ASP A 86 6.60 3.87 -23.67
N ARG A 87 7.46 4.47 -22.83
CA ARG A 87 8.36 5.56 -23.25
C ARG A 87 9.72 5.08 -23.75
N ILE A 88 10.32 4.11 -23.07
CA ILE A 88 11.68 3.63 -23.40
C ILE A 88 11.60 2.45 -24.37
N LEU A 89 10.67 1.51 -24.12
CA LEU A 89 10.57 0.26 -24.87
C LEU A 89 9.53 0.31 -26.01
N VAL A 90 8.95 1.50 -26.26
CA VAL A 90 8.04 1.80 -27.38
C VAL A 90 6.89 0.77 -27.47
N ARG A 91 6.36 0.35 -26.32
CA ARG A 91 5.29 -0.66 -26.18
C ARG A 91 5.58 -2.00 -26.88
N ASN A 92 6.85 -2.37 -27.04
CA ASN A 92 7.22 -3.66 -27.62
C ASN A 92 6.73 -4.81 -26.72
N ARG A 93 5.91 -5.71 -27.29
CA ARG A 93 5.30 -6.84 -26.56
C ARG A 93 6.33 -7.79 -25.95
N LEU A 94 7.46 -7.99 -26.63
CA LEU A 94 8.52 -8.90 -26.17
C LEU A 94 9.23 -8.36 -24.92
N LEU A 95 9.39 -7.04 -24.85
CA LEU A 95 10.03 -6.36 -23.73
C LEU A 95 9.08 -6.15 -22.53
N PHE A 96 7.80 -6.53 -22.66
CA PHE A 96 6.87 -6.61 -21.54
C PHE A 96 7.04 -7.90 -20.72
N VAL A 97 7.52 -8.98 -21.35
CA VAL A 97 7.73 -10.30 -20.72
C VAL A 97 8.56 -10.23 -19.42
N PRO A 98 9.70 -9.49 -19.34
CA PRO A 98 10.45 -9.40 -18.08
C PRO A 98 9.65 -8.78 -16.93
N PHE A 99 8.81 -7.77 -17.19
CA PHE A 99 7.95 -7.19 -16.16
C PHE A 99 6.91 -8.20 -15.66
N LEU A 100 6.34 -8.98 -16.58
CA LEU A 100 5.40 -10.05 -16.23
C LEU A 100 6.09 -11.16 -15.41
N MET A 101 7.32 -11.54 -15.76
CA MET A 101 8.09 -12.52 -14.99
C MET A 101 8.40 -12.02 -13.58
N ILE A 102 8.76 -10.75 -13.41
CA ILE A 102 8.97 -10.14 -12.08
C ILE A 102 7.67 -10.17 -11.27
N TRP A 103 6.54 -9.85 -11.89
CA TRP A 103 5.24 -9.85 -11.23
C TRP A 103 4.81 -11.26 -10.77
N ILE A 104 4.92 -12.25 -11.66
CA ILE A 104 4.64 -13.66 -11.34
C ILE A 104 5.61 -14.17 -10.28
N GLY A 105 6.90 -13.85 -10.40
CA GLY A 105 7.91 -14.20 -9.40
C GLY A 105 7.60 -13.61 -8.02
N GLY A 106 7.08 -12.37 -7.98
CA GLY A 106 6.58 -11.74 -6.75
C GLY A 106 5.43 -12.52 -6.11
N LEU A 107 4.44 -12.93 -6.90
CA LEU A 107 3.32 -13.76 -6.43
C LEU A 107 3.81 -15.12 -5.90
N MET A 108 4.75 -15.76 -6.59
CA MET A 108 5.33 -17.04 -6.14
C MET A 108 6.12 -16.88 -4.83
N LYS A 109 6.94 -15.83 -4.72
CA LYS A 109 7.76 -15.57 -3.53
C LYS A 109 6.89 -15.33 -2.29
N VAL A 110 5.84 -14.53 -2.42
CA VAL A 110 4.90 -14.22 -1.33
C VAL A 110 4.15 -15.46 -0.85
N ASN A 111 3.92 -16.45 -1.72
CA ASN A 111 3.21 -17.68 -1.39
C ASN A 111 4.12 -18.90 -1.17
N GLY A 112 5.44 -18.71 -1.08
CA GLY A 112 6.40 -19.82 -1.00
C GLY A 112 6.37 -20.61 0.32
N GLN A 113 5.85 -20.03 1.40
CA GLN A 113 5.74 -20.66 2.72
C GLN A 113 4.28 -21.02 3.09
N GLY A 114 3.38 -20.98 2.12
CA GLY A 114 1.93 -21.08 2.32
C GLY A 114 1.22 -19.91 1.66
N ILE A 115 -0.08 -20.08 1.38
CA ILE A 115 -0.87 -19.04 0.73
C ILE A 115 -1.10 -17.91 1.73
N SER A 116 -0.64 -16.69 1.39
CA SER A 116 -0.98 -15.47 2.11
C SER A 116 -2.09 -14.74 1.36
N PRO A 117 -3.37 -14.83 1.81
CA PRO A 117 -4.50 -14.27 1.07
C PRO A 117 -4.37 -12.76 0.89
N ALA A 118 -3.94 -12.06 1.95
CA ALA A 118 -3.77 -10.61 1.94
C ALA A 118 -2.72 -10.20 0.90
N ALA A 119 -1.48 -10.69 1.03
CA ALA A 119 -0.39 -10.28 0.15
C ALA A 119 -0.62 -10.69 -1.32
N THR A 120 -1.30 -11.81 -1.55
CA THR A 120 -1.76 -12.22 -2.89
C THR A 120 -2.79 -11.24 -3.45
N ALA A 121 -3.78 -10.81 -2.66
CA ALA A 121 -4.79 -9.85 -3.11
C ALA A 121 -4.15 -8.52 -3.54
N TYR A 122 -3.20 -7.99 -2.77
CA TYR A 122 -2.47 -6.76 -3.14
C TYR A 122 -1.76 -6.89 -4.50
N LEU A 123 -0.96 -7.95 -4.68
CA LEU A 123 -0.20 -8.16 -5.90
C LEU A 123 -1.06 -8.57 -7.09
N LEU A 124 -2.21 -9.21 -6.86
CA LEU A 124 -3.09 -9.67 -7.94
C LEU A 124 -4.01 -8.55 -8.43
N VAL A 125 -4.50 -7.67 -7.56
CA VAL A 125 -5.56 -6.70 -7.89
C VAL A 125 -5.00 -5.33 -8.27
N ILE A 126 -4.02 -4.81 -7.51
CA ILE A 126 -3.55 -3.43 -7.71
C ILE A 126 -2.82 -3.27 -9.05
N PRO A 127 -1.87 -4.14 -9.44
CA PRO A 127 -1.13 -3.95 -10.69
C PRO A 127 -2.03 -3.97 -11.93
N PRO A 128 -2.98 -4.92 -12.12
CA PRO A 128 -3.87 -4.87 -13.28
C PRO A 128 -4.74 -3.62 -13.36
N ILE A 129 -5.26 -3.12 -12.23
CA ILE A 129 -6.08 -1.91 -12.19
C ILE A 129 -5.25 -0.70 -12.60
N VAL A 130 -4.07 -0.53 -12.01
CA VAL A 130 -3.17 0.59 -12.32
C VAL A 130 -2.68 0.49 -13.77
N PHE A 131 -2.37 -0.71 -14.25
CA PHE A 131 -1.98 -0.94 -15.64
C PHE A 131 -3.10 -0.55 -16.62
N ALA A 132 -4.33 -1.00 -16.38
CA ALA A 132 -5.48 -0.65 -17.21
C ALA A 132 -5.75 0.86 -17.21
N ALA A 133 -5.73 1.49 -16.01
CA ALA A 133 -5.88 2.93 -15.87
C ALA A 133 -4.79 3.71 -16.62
N ALA A 134 -3.53 3.24 -16.55
CA ALA A 134 -2.42 3.82 -17.29
C ALA A 134 -2.65 3.69 -18.81
N MET A 135 -3.09 2.54 -19.29
CA MET A 135 -3.36 2.32 -20.72
C MET A 135 -4.50 3.20 -21.27
N ILE A 136 -5.48 3.55 -20.44
CA ILE A 136 -6.61 4.39 -20.83
C ILE A 136 -6.23 5.88 -20.82
N TRP A 137 -5.49 6.34 -19.81
CA TRP A 137 -5.25 7.77 -19.57
C TRP A 137 -3.87 8.28 -19.97
N MET A 138 -2.94 7.39 -20.31
CA MET A 138 -1.62 7.77 -20.79
C MET A 138 -1.69 8.03 -22.31
N PRO A 139 -1.39 9.26 -22.77
CA PRO A 139 -1.46 9.58 -24.19
C PRO A 139 -0.39 8.81 -24.99
N PRO A 140 -0.73 8.26 -26.17
CA PRO A 140 0.24 7.62 -27.05
C PRO A 140 1.31 8.64 -27.46
N GLN A 141 2.57 8.18 -27.50
CA GLN A 141 3.78 9.00 -27.70
C GLN A 141 3.56 10.17 -28.68
N ARG A 142 3.56 11.41 -28.18
CA ARG A 142 3.56 12.64 -28.98
C ARG A 142 4.90 13.37 -28.85
N GLY A 143 5.90 12.88 -29.58
CA GLY A 143 7.15 13.61 -29.86
C GLY A 143 8.05 13.95 -28.66
N LYS A 144 9.32 14.25 -28.96
CA LYS A 144 10.39 14.48 -27.96
C LYS A 144 10.17 15.66 -27.00
N LYS A 145 9.21 16.56 -27.26
CA LYS A 145 8.99 17.79 -26.49
C LYS A 145 8.11 17.61 -25.23
N GLU A 146 7.27 16.58 -25.14
CA GLU A 146 6.43 16.33 -23.95
C GLU A 146 7.14 15.48 -22.87
N LEU A 147 8.25 14.83 -23.22
CA LEU A 147 9.03 13.99 -22.31
C LEU A 147 9.59 14.77 -21.12
N SER A 148 10.06 16.01 -21.29
CA SER A 148 10.65 16.79 -20.19
C SER A 148 9.63 17.17 -19.11
N GLY A 149 8.40 17.50 -19.49
CA GLY A 149 7.34 17.90 -18.55
C GLY A 149 6.74 16.72 -17.78
N GLU A 150 6.56 15.56 -18.43
CA GLU A 150 6.06 14.37 -17.73
C GLU A 150 7.13 13.70 -16.87
N VAL A 151 8.38 13.66 -17.33
CA VAL A 151 9.52 13.16 -16.54
C VAL A 151 9.68 14.00 -15.27
N ALA A 152 9.56 15.33 -15.36
CA ALA A 152 9.64 16.22 -14.20
C ALA A 152 8.59 15.93 -13.12
N SER A 153 7.40 15.44 -13.48
CA SER A 153 6.35 15.11 -12.51
C SER A 153 6.44 13.67 -11.98
N THR A 154 7.12 12.76 -12.69
CA THR A 154 7.15 11.32 -12.35
C THR A 154 8.43 10.95 -11.60
N VAL A 155 9.54 11.61 -11.94
CA VAL A 155 10.86 11.41 -11.28
C VAL A 155 10.82 11.66 -9.77
N PRO A 156 10.20 12.74 -9.25
CA PRO A 156 10.15 12.95 -7.81
C PRO A 156 9.41 11.83 -7.08
N LEU A 157 8.33 11.31 -7.68
CA LEU A 157 7.50 10.25 -7.13
C LEU A 157 8.26 8.90 -7.07
N VAL A 158 9.03 8.63 -8.12
CA VAL A 158 9.89 7.44 -8.23
C VAL A 158 11.08 7.54 -7.29
N LEU A 159 11.74 8.70 -7.21
CA LEU A 159 12.78 8.97 -6.22
C LEU A 159 12.25 8.79 -4.81
N LEU A 160 11.06 9.30 -4.53
CA LEU A 160 10.42 9.13 -3.23
C LEU A 160 10.22 7.64 -2.92
N ALA A 161 9.70 6.85 -3.86
CA ALA A 161 9.52 5.41 -3.70
C ALA A 161 10.84 4.66 -3.46
N VAL A 162 11.91 5.00 -4.19
CA VAL A 162 13.24 4.38 -4.03
C VAL A 162 13.87 4.75 -2.69
N LEU A 163 13.80 6.03 -2.30
CA LEU A 163 14.28 6.49 -0.99
C LEU A 163 13.52 5.82 0.14
N TRP A 164 12.21 5.64 -0.02
CA TRP A 164 11.36 4.95 0.96
C TRP A 164 11.75 3.47 1.09
N ALA A 165 11.95 2.78 -0.04
CA ALA A 165 12.41 1.38 -0.04
C ALA A 165 13.80 1.22 0.60
N SER A 166 14.70 2.20 0.42
CA SER A 166 16.05 2.17 1.02
C SER A 166 16.06 2.44 2.52
N GLN A 167 15.05 3.15 3.04
CA GLN A 167 14.94 3.43 4.48
C GLN A 167 14.05 2.44 5.23
N MET A 168 13.51 1.43 4.54
CA MET A 168 12.59 0.44 5.09
C MET A 168 13.30 -0.48 6.10
N GLY A 169 13.49 0.01 7.33
CA GLY A 169 14.15 -0.67 8.45
C GLY A 169 13.34 -0.55 9.74
N GLY A 170 13.72 -1.31 10.77
CA GLY A 170 12.96 -1.41 12.03
C GLY A 170 12.80 -0.11 12.81
N SER A 171 13.68 0.87 12.64
CA SER A 171 13.59 2.18 13.30
C SER A 171 12.82 3.24 12.50
N MET A 172 12.57 3.01 11.21
CA MET A 172 12.04 4.04 10.30
C MET A 172 10.73 4.64 10.80
N PHE A 173 9.84 3.81 11.36
CA PHE A 173 8.58 4.28 11.92
C PHE A 173 8.79 5.18 13.15
N LEU A 174 9.71 4.80 14.04
CA LEU A 174 10.07 5.59 15.22
C LEU A 174 10.72 6.91 14.80
N ASP A 175 11.65 6.86 13.85
CA ASP A 175 12.36 8.04 13.35
C ASP A 175 11.43 9.04 12.66
N ILE A 176 10.47 8.57 11.85
CA ILE A 176 9.43 9.40 11.22
C ILE A 176 8.50 9.99 12.28
N ARG A 177 8.07 9.18 13.25
CA ARG A 177 7.19 9.66 14.31
C ARG A 177 7.86 10.77 15.10
N ASP A 178 9.07 10.53 15.56
CA ASP A 178 9.74 11.40 16.52
C ASP A 178 10.23 12.70 15.86
N ASN A 179 10.68 12.65 14.59
CA ASN A 179 11.20 13.83 13.90
C ASN A 179 10.16 14.58 13.06
N LEU A 180 9.13 13.90 12.56
CA LEU A 180 8.22 14.46 11.55
C LEU A 180 6.76 14.56 12.04
N LEU A 181 6.29 13.58 12.82
CA LEU A 181 4.93 13.63 13.36
C LEU A 181 4.87 14.45 14.65
N LEU A 182 5.75 14.19 15.62
CA LEU A 182 5.72 14.87 16.92
C LEU A 182 6.27 16.30 16.89
N SER A 183 6.94 16.70 15.80
CA SER A 183 7.51 18.04 15.65
C SER A 183 6.50 19.13 15.28
N ASN A 184 5.26 18.76 14.91
CA ASN A 184 4.24 19.73 14.53
C ASN A 184 2.81 19.27 14.88
N THR A 185 1.89 20.22 15.03
CA THR A 185 0.50 19.98 15.48
C THR A 185 -0.32 19.11 14.53
N VAL A 186 0.01 19.09 13.23
CA VAL A 186 -0.69 18.24 12.26
C VAL A 186 -0.24 16.80 12.42
N GLY A 187 1.07 16.59 12.55
CA GLY A 187 1.68 15.30 12.78
C GLY A 187 1.26 14.68 14.11
N THR A 188 1.11 15.47 15.18
CA THR A 188 0.58 14.97 16.46
C THR A 188 -0.86 14.49 16.31
N ARG A 189 -1.72 15.19 15.56
CA ARG A 189 -3.08 14.71 15.27
C ARG A 189 -3.10 13.41 14.44
N ILE A 190 -2.19 13.27 13.48
CA ILE A 190 -2.05 12.03 12.70
C ILE A 190 -1.57 10.89 13.61
N ASN A 191 -0.63 11.17 14.51
CA ASN A 191 -0.16 10.23 15.52
C ASN A 191 -1.32 9.83 16.45
N ASP A 192 -2.06 10.77 17.00
CA ASP A 192 -3.21 10.51 17.87
C ASP A 192 -4.26 9.67 17.16
N LEU A 193 -4.53 9.97 15.88
CA LEU A 193 -5.43 9.17 15.05
C LEU A 193 -4.89 7.75 14.84
N TYR A 194 -3.61 7.59 14.55
CA TYR A 194 -2.97 6.27 14.45
C TYR A 194 -3.15 5.49 15.76
N TYR A 195 -2.76 6.05 16.90
CA TYR A 195 -2.89 5.38 18.20
C TYR A 195 -4.37 5.09 18.55
N THR A 196 -5.30 5.99 18.21
CA THR A 196 -6.74 5.82 18.43
C THR A 196 -7.38 4.79 17.50
N TYR A 197 -6.71 4.27 16.47
CA TYR A 197 -7.33 3.30 15.56
C TYR A 197 -6.47 2.07 15.27
N THR A 198 -5.21 2.03 15.70
CA THR A 198 -4.26 0.94 15.40
C THR A 198 -3.53 0.37 16.60
N LEU A 199 -3.42 1.10 17.71
CA LEU A 199 -2.91 0.57 18.98
C LEU A 199 -4.09 0.24 19.89
N TYR A 200 -4.83 -0.77 19.43
CA TYR A 200 -5.77 -1.51 20.22
C TYR A 200 -5.21 -2.89 20.46
#